data_AF-A0AAJ2NT05-F1
#
_entry.id   AF-A0AAJ2NT05-F1
#
_cell.length_a   1.000
_cell.length_b   1.000
_cell.length_c   1.000
_cell.angle_alpha   90.00
_cell.angle_beta   90.00
_cell.angle_gamma   90.00
#
_symmetry.space_group_name_H-M   'P 1'
#
loop_
_entity.id
_entity.type
_entity.pdbx_description
1 polymer ?
#
loop_
_entity_poly.entity_id
_entity_poly.type
_entity_poly.pdbx_seq_one_letter_code
_entity_poly.pdbx_strand_id
1 'polypeptide(L)'
;TPMEERYIGNAKMFTEEEKRKLLNVYREDLRFTDVTKPLYQESAGYDPVDRMQFIDIHTWMRGDILLKADKMTMAHSLELRVPFLDKAVF
;
A
#
# COMPACT_ATOMS: atom_id res chain seq x y z
N THR A 1 -16.04 5.29 -9.86
CA THR A 1 -14.69 5.90 -9.92
C THR A 1 -13.67 4.84 -10.27
N PRO A 2 -12.76 5.10 -11.22
CA PRO A 2 -11.66 4.20 -11.54
C PRO A 2 -10.89 3.75 -10.30
N MET A 3 -10.45 2.49 -10.27
CA MET A 3 -9.70 1.91 -9.15
C MET A 3 -8.43 2.72 -8.84
N GLU A 4 -7.73 3.13 -9.89
CA GLU A 4 -6.44 3.83 -9.84
C GLU A 4 -6.51 5.18 -9.13
N GLU A 5 -7.70 5.80 -9.14
CA GLU A 5 -7.96 7.09 -8.51
C GLU A 5 -8.41 6.97 -7.05
N ARG A 6 -8.69 5.75 -6.57
CA ARG A 6 -9.24 5.54 -5.22
C ARG A 6 -8.42 4.59 -4.36
N TYR A 7 -7.75 3.61 -4.94
CA TYR A 7 -7.08 2.55 -4.22
C TYR A 7 -5.56 2.76 -4.22
N ILE A 8 -5.01 2.95 -3.04
CA ILE A 8 -3.57 3.02 -2.73
C ILE A 8 -3.15 1.87 -1.78
N GLY A 9 -4.10 0.99 -1.48
CA GLY A 9 -4.02 -0.02 -0.43
C GLY A 9 -4.95 0.28 0.73
N ASN A 10 -4.87 -0.53 1.78
CA ASN A 10 -5.81 -0.49 2.92
C ASN A 10 -5.72 0.78 3.79
N ALA A 11 -4.69 1.61 3.61
CA ALA A 11 -4.38 2.73 4.49
C ALA A 11 -4.75 4.12 3.93
N LYS A 12 -5.86 4.27 3.18
CA LYS A 12 -6.34 5.59 2.73
C LYS A 12 -7.11 6.29 3.86
N MET A 13 -6.37 7.05 4.68
CA MET A 13 -6.92 7.69 5.90
C MET A 13 -7.64 9.02 5.66
N PHE A 14 -7.14 9.85 4.74
CA PHE A 14 -7.67 11.19 4.50
C PHE A 14 -7.83 11.45 2.99
N THR A 15 -8.91 12.14 2.65
CA THR A 15 -9.15 12.76 1.34
C THR A 15 -8.28 14.00 1.16
N GLU A 16 -8.11 14.45 -0.08
CA GLU A 16 -7.36 15.69 -0.37
C GLU A 16 -8.04 16.94 0.22
N GLU A 17 -9.36 16.94 0.36
CA GLU A 17 -10.10 18.02 1.02
C GLU A 17 -9.81 18.03 2.54
N GLU A 18 -9.79 16.87 3.19
CA GLU A 18 -9.44 16.75 4.60
C GLU A 18 -7.98 17.16 4.85
N LYS A 19 -7.05 16.72 4.00
CA LYS A 19 -5.64 17.13 4.08
C LYS A 19 -5.49 18.65 4.00
N ARG A 20 -6.23 19.32 3.10
CA ARG A 20 -6.22 20.79 2.97
C ARG A 20 -6.69 21.50 4.24
N LYS A 21 -7.64 20.91 4.97
CA LYS A 21 -8.15 21.46 6.25
C LYS A 21 -7.22 21.17 7.43
N LEU A 22 -6.51 20.04 7.41
CA LEU A 22 -5.70 19.55 8.52
C LEU A 22 -4.22 19.99 8.48
N LEU A 23 -3.63 20.07 7.28
CA LEU A 23 -2.22 20.39 7.13
C LEU A 23 -1.99 21.90 7.13
N ASN A 24 -1.05 22.37 7.95
CA ASN A 24 -0.64 23.78 7.98
C ASN A 24 -0.06 24.23 6.63
N VAL A 25 0.64 23.32 5.93
CA VAL A 25 1.12 23.53 4.56
C VAL A 25 0.65 22.35 3.72
N TYR A 26 -0.29 22.61 2.82
CA TYR A 26 -0.78 21.63 1.86
C TYR A 26 -0.15 21.85 0.49
N ARG A 27 0.26 20.76 -0.16
CA ARG A 27 0.93 20.75 -1.46
C ARG A 27 0.06 19.99 -2.46
N GLU A 28 -0.63 20.74 -3.32
CA GLU A 28 -1.53 20.18 -4.34
C GLU A 28 -0.80 19.32 -5.38
N ASP A 29 0.50 19.56 -5.56
CA ASP A 29 1.38 18.84 -6.47
C ASP A 29 1.82 17.47 -5.93
N LEU A 30 1.62 17.19 -4.63
CA LEU A 30 2.00 15.91 -4.02
C LEU A 30 0.80 14.98 -3.91
N ARG A 31 0.54 14.22 -4.98
CA ARG A 31 -0.59 13.30 -5.01
C ARG A 31 -0.11 11.87 -4.83
N PHE A 32 -0.94 11.09 -4.16
CA PHE A 32 -0.67 9.68 -3.95
C PHE A 32 -0.63 8.88 -5.28
N THR A 33 -1.36 9.36 -6.29
CA THR A 33 -1.40 8.76 -7.63
C THR A 33 -0.06 8.87 -8.35
N ASP A 34 0.79 9.84 -8.00
CA ASP A 34 2.12 9.94 -8.60
C ASP A 34 3.02 8.76 -8.17
N VAL A 35 2.74 8.15 -7.01
CA VAL A 35 3.39 6.93 -6.52
C VAL A 35 2.77 5.67 -7.12
N THR A 36 1.43 5.58 -7.17
CA THR A 36 0.74 4.35 -7.60
C THR A 36 0.64 4.19 -9.12
N LYS A 37 0.70 5.28 -9.89
CA LYS A 37 0.51 5.25 -11.35
C LYS A 37 1.47 4.31 -12.09
N PRO A 38 2.79 4.31 -11.83
CA PRO A 38 3.70 3.35 -12.47
C PRO A 38 3.34 1.89 -12.17
N LEU A 39 2.93 1.59 -10.93
CA LEU A 39 2.54 0.24 -10.51
C LEU A 39 1.23 -0.20 -11.18
N TYR A 40 0.28 0.72 -11.34
CA TYR A 40 -0.93 0.46 -12.10
C TYR A 40 -0.64 0.23 -13.59
N GLN A 41 0.33 0.94 -14.17
CA GLN A 41 0.75 0.69 -15.56
C GLN A 41 1.39 -0.69 -15.72
N GLU A 42 2.20 -1.13 -14.75
CA GLU A 42 2.86 -2.44 -14.76
C GLU A 42 1.85 -3.59 -14.63
N SER A 43 0.82 -3.41 -13.82
CA SER A 43 -0.27 -4.38 -13.61
C SER A 43 -1.41 -4.26 -14.63
N ALA A 44 -1.18 -3.64 -15.79
CA ALA A 44 -2.18 -3.52 -16.83
C ALA A 44 -2.60 -4.90 -17.35
N GLY A 45 -3.92 -5.14 -17.39
CA GLY A 45 -4.49 -6.41 -17.85
C GLY A 45 -4.66 -7.48 -16.76
N TYR A 46 -4.24 -7.20 -15.52
CA TYR A 46 -4.52 -8.10 -14.38
C TYR A 46 -6.01 -8.06 -14.03
N ASP A 47 -6.51 -9.15 -13.42
CA ASP A 47 -7.83 -9.12 -12.79
C ASP A 47 -7.88 -8.00 -11.74
N PRO A 48 -9.01 -7.30 -11.55
CA PRO A 48 -9.12 -6.23 -10.56
C PRO A 48 -8.60 -6.60 -9.16
N VAL A 49 -8.81 -7.84 -8.68
CA VAL A 49 -8.36 -8.26 -7.35
C VAL A 49 -6.83 -8.43 -7.32
N ASP A 50 -6.27 -9.11 -8.32
CA ASP A 50 -4.82 -9.29 -8.45
C ASP A 50 -4.10 -7.95 -8.58
N ARG A 51 -4.74 -7.00 -9.26
CA ARG A 51 -4.25 -5.62 -9.42
C ARG A 51 -4.25 -4.86 -8.09
N MET A 52 -5.28 -5.02 -7.25
CA MET A 52 -5.28 -4.45 -5.89
C MET A 52 -4.17 -5.09 -5.03
N GLN A 53 -4.03 -6.42 -5.09
CA GLN A 53 -2.99 -7.14 -4.36
C GLN A 53 -1.58 -6.69 -4.81
N PHE A 54 -1.38 -6.47 -6.11
CA PHE A 54 -0.13 -5.94 -6.65
C PHE A 54 0.21 -4.58 -6.04
N ILE A 55 -0.76 -3.67 -5.93
CA ILE A 55 -0.55 -2.39 -5.25
C ILE A 55 -0.19 -2.60 -3.77
N ASP A 56 -0.96 -3.42 -3.04
CA ASP A 56 -0.70 -3.70 -1.62
C ASP A 56 0.71 -4.28 -1.38
N ILE A 57 1.18 -5.19 -2.24
CA ILE A 57 2.55 -5.74 -2.18
C ILE A 57 3.59 -4.61 -2.22
N HIS A 58 3.40 -3.64 -3.10
CA HIS A 58 4.40 -2.62 -3.40
C HIS A 58 4.29 -1.36 -2.51
N THR A 59 3.11 -1.01 -2.01
CA THR A 59 2.89 0.24 -1.26
C THR A 59 2.58 0.04 0.22
N TRP A 60 2.13 -1.15 0.64
CA TRP A 60 1.68 -1.39 2.02
C TRP A 60 2.42 -2.53 2.72
N MET A 61 2.76 -3.61 2.00
CA MET A 61 3.44 -4.75 2.61
C MET A 61 4.89 -4.43 2.99
N ARG A 62 5.68 -4.02 2.00
CA ARG A 62 7.07 -3.64 2.22
C ARG A 62 7.14 -2.34 3.02
N GLY A 63 7.86 -2.36 4.14
CA GLY A 63 8.17 -1.15 4.91
C GLY A 63 7.05 -0.65 5.84
N ASP A 64 5.84 -1.19 5.76
CA ASP A 64 4.78 -0.94 6.74
C ASP A 64 4.34 -2.24 7.44
N ILE A 65 3.31 -2.96 6.97
CA ILE A 65 2.67 -4.01 7.79
C ILE A 65 3.62 -5.17 8.13
N LEU A 66 4.49 -5.57 7.19
CA LEU A 66 5.49 -6.61 7.45
C LEU A 66 6.56 -6.13 8.42
N LEU A 67 6.98 -4.87 8.31
CA LEU A 67 7.97 -4.28 9.22
C LEU A 67 7.42 -4.15 10.64
N LYS A 68 6.14 -3.77 10.77
CA LYS A 68 5.47 -3.70 12.07
C LYS A 68 5.39 -5.08 12.71
N ALA A 69 4.93 -6.08 11.96
CA ALA A 69 4.78 -7.43 12.48
C ALA A 69 6.14 -8.02 12.91
N ASP A 70 7.17 -7.90 12.06
CA ASP A 70 8.55 -8.34 12.34
C ASP A 70 9.15 -7.68 13.60
N LYS A 71 9.05 -6.35 13.71
CA LYS A 71 9.57 -5.62 14.88
C LYS A 71 8.87 -6.01 16.17
N MET A 72 7.54 -6.18 16.13
CA MET A 72 6.77 -6.54 17.33
C MET A 72 7.08 -7.97 17.79
N THR A 73 7.29 -8.91 16.87
CA THR A 73 7.66 -10.28 17.26
C THR A 73 9.10 -10.37 17.75
N MET A 74 10.05 -9.70 17.09
CA MET A 74 11.44 -9.66 17.56
C MET A 74 11.60 -8.99 18.92
N ALA A 75 10.81 -7.96 19.22
CA ALA A 75 10.79 -7.33 20.56
C ALA A 75 10.39 -8.30 21.68
N HIS A 76 9.79 -9.45 21.34
CA HIS A 76 9.37 -10.49 22.26
C HIS A 76 10.05 -11.84 22.00
N SER A 77 11.17 -11.84 21.26
CA SER A 77 11.92 -13.06 20.90
C SER A 77 11.06 -14.13 20.21
N LEU A 78 10.03 -13.72 19.47
CA LEU A 78 9.18 -14.58 18.66
C LEU A 78 9.58 -14.45 17.19
N GLU A 79 9.57 -15.58 16.47
CA GLU A 79 9.75 -15.60 15.02
C GLU A 79 8.36 -15.67 14.35
N LEU A 80 8.02 -14.62 13.59
CA LEU A 80 6.84 -14.62 12.74
C LEU A 80 7.13 -15.33 11.41
N ARG A 81 6.16 -16.09 10.90
CA ARG A 81 6.22 -16.68 9.55
C ARG A 81 5.13 -16.09 8.66
N VAL A 82 5.44 -15.93 7.39
CA VAL A 82 4.57 -15.33 6.36
C VAL A 82 4.35 -16.31 5.19
N PRO A 83 3.65 -17.44 5.40
CA PRO A 83 3.57 -18.53 4.41
C PRO A 83 2.94 -18.11 3.08
N PHE A 84 2.04 -17.12 3.09
CA PHE A 84 1.41 -16.59 1.87
C PHE A 84 2.33 -15.72 1.01
N LEU A 85 3.57 -15.45 1.44
CA LEU A 85 4.59 -14.78 0.63
C LEU A 85 5.66 -15.74 0.11
N ASP A 86 5.51 -17.04 0.38
CA ASP A 86 6.43 -18.06 -0.11
C ASP A 86 6.20 -18.35 -1.61
N LYS A 87 7.27 -18.33 -2.40
CA LYS A 87 7.25 -18.52 -3.87
C LYS A 87 6.97 -19.95 -4.34
N ALA A 88 7.01 -20.93 -3.44
CA ALA A 88 6.67 -22.31 -3.75
C ALA A 88 5.20 -22.61 -3.38
N VAL A 89 4.61 -21.81 -2.48
CA VAL A 89 3.18 -21.84 -2.15
C VAL A 89 2.36 -21.02 -3.18
N PHE A 90 2.91 -19.92 -3.69
CA PHE A 90 2.31 -19.02 -4.69
C PHE A 90 3.16 -18.89 -5.96
#